data_AF-A0A7X2PEE6-F1
#
_entry.id   AF-A0A7X2PEE6-F1
#
_cell.length_a   1.000
_cell.length_b   1.000
_cell.length_c   1.000
_cell.angle_alpha   90.00
_cell.angle_beta   90.00
_cell.angle_gamma   90.00
#
_symmetry.space_group_name_H-M   'P 1'
#
loop_
_entity.id
_entity.type
_entity.pdbx_description
1 polymer ?
#
loop_
_entity_poly.entity_id
_entity_poly.type
_entity_poly.pdbx_seq_one_letter_code
_entity_poly.pdbx_strand_id
1 'polypeptide(L)'
;MTTKNEEFQERLKASLKKANETLILKEKIESDISSILSMLKGITSDSIDFDIFQNSSKIPKYKDCKKIVRIKKNSSMAYPKGFILFGFSINESTGYPVQVETEDEAAECTDVDNLKESIVYIIEKRSIEIMKLISEQQEDDDIPF
;
A
#
# COMPACT_ATOMS: atom_id res chain seq x y z
N MET A 1 40.56 15.53 25.02
CA MET A 1 39.69 16.45 24.27
C MET A 1 39.47 15.80 22.92
N THR A 2 38.27 15.28 22.67
CA THR A 2 37.87 14.89 21.32
C THR A 2 37.97 16.14 20.45
N THR A 3 38.66 16.05 19.33
CA THR A 3 38.79 17.19 18.41
C THR A 3 37.42 17.43 17.77
N LYS A 4 37.08 18.69 17.44
CA LYS A 4 35.82 19.02 16.73
C LYS A 4 35.59 18.13 15.50
N ASN A 5 36.67 17.68 14.85
CA ASN A 5 36.61 16.78 13.70
C ASN A 5 36.08 15.38 14.06
N GLU A 6 36.48 14.83 15.22
CA GLU A 6 35.96 13.54 15.71
C GLU A 6 34.47 13.66 16.07
N GLU A 7 34.04 14.77 16.68
CA GLU A 7 32.62 15.03 16.96
C GLU A 7 31.78 15.13 15.68
N PHE A 8 32.32 15.75 14.62
CA PHE A 8 31.64 15.78 13.31
C PHE A 8 31.53 14.39 12.68
N GLN A 9 32.59 13.59 12.73
CA GLN A 9 32.58 12.22 12.19
C GLN A 9 31.54 11.36 12.90
N GLU A 10 31.45 11.42 14.23
CA GLU A 10 30.47 10.64 14.98
C GLU A 10 29.02 11.06 14.67
N ARG A 11 28.76 12.37 14.52
CA ARG A 11 27.44 12.87 14.10
C ARG A 11 27.06 12.41 12.69
N LEU A 12 28.01 12.38 11.76
CA LEU A 12 27.78 11.87 10.41
C LEU A 12 27.47 10.38 10.42
N LYS A 13 28.26 9.57 11.14
CA LYS A 13 28.01 8.12 11.29
C LYS A 13 26.62 7.85 11.87
N ALA A 14 26.25 8.57 12.93
CA ALA A 14 24.94 8.42 13.57
C ALA A 14 23.80 8.78 12.60
N SER A 15 23.96 9.84 11.81
CA SER A 15 22.96 10.28 10.82
C SER A 15 22.77 9.26 9.71
N LEU A 16 23.87 8.71 9.17
CA LEU A 16 23.82 7.67 8.14
C LEU A 16 23.23 6.36 8.68
N LYS A 17 23.58 5.97 9.90
CA LYS A 17 23.00 4.79 10.57
C LYS A 17 21.49 4.94 10.72
N LYS A 18 21.02 6.09 11.21
CA LYS A 18 19.58 6.39 11.34
C LYS A 18 18.85 6.38 9.99
N ALA A 19 19.47 6.93 8.94
CA ALA A 19 18.90 6.88 7.60
C ALA A 19 18.74 5.44 7.10
N ASN A 20 19.76 4.59 7.31
CA ASN A 20 19.70 3.18 6.95
C ASN A 20 18.61 2.41 7.73
N GLU A 21 18.51 2.65 9.04
CA GLU A 21 17.43 2.09 9.87
C GLU A 21 16.04 2.51 9.37
N THR A 22 15.91 3.76 8.92
CA THR A 22 14.65 4.28 8.34
C THR A 22 14.32 3.60 7.02
N LEU A 23 15.30 3.36 6.14
CA LEU A 23 15.06 2.64 4.88
C LEU A 23 14.55 1.22 5.13
N ILE A 24 15.21 0.49 6.05
CA ILE A 24 14.79 -0.86 6.44
C ILE A 24 13.35 -0.85 7.00
N LEU A 25 13.02 0.15 7.82
CA LEU A 25 11.66 0.29 8.37
C LEU A 25 10.63 0.51 7.26
N LYS A 26 10.92 1.33 6.25
CA LYS A 26 10.01 1.58 5.13
C LYS A 26 9.75 0.30 4.32
N GLU A 27 10.81 -0.48 4.04
CA GLU A 27 10.68 -1.79 3.37
C GLU A 27 9.79 -2.74 4.18
N LYS A 28 9.97 -2.76 5.51
CA LYS A 28 9.14 -3.56 6.40
C LYS A 28 7.66 -3.13 6.35
N ILE A 29 7.38 -1.83 6.37
CA ILE A 29 6.01 -1.30 6.25
C ILE A 29 5.36 -1.78 4.94
N GLU A 30 6.06 -1.70 3.81
CA GLU A 30 5.52 -2.18 2.53
C GLU A 30 5.32 -3.71 2.51
N SER A 31 6.22 -4.45 3.15
CA SER A 31 6.08 -5.89 3.36
C SER A 31 4.87 -6.24 4.22
N ASP A 32 4.61 -5.47 5.28
CA ASP A 32 3.44 -5.66 6.16
C ASP A 32 2.14 -5.41 5.38
N ILE A 33 2.07 -4.35 4.57
CA ILE A 33 0.94 -4.07 3.66
C ILE A 33 0.72 -5.25 2.69
N SER A 34 1.79 -5.69 2.02
CA SER A 34 1.74 -6.78 1.05
C SER A 34 1.30 -8.10 1.70
N SER A 35 1.69 -8.34 2.95
CA SER A 35 1.29 -9.53 3.71
C SER A 35 -0.22 -9.57 3.94
N ILE A 36 -0.85 -8.46 4.35
CA ILE A 36 -2.30 -8.38 4.54
C ILE A 36 -3.04 -8.61 3.22
N LEU A 37 -2.57 -8.00 2.13
CA LEU A 37 -3.16 -8.18 0.81
C LEU A 37 -3.02 -9.62 0.31
N SER A 38 -1.91 -10.28 0.65
CA SER A 38 -1.70 -11.71 0.37
C SER A 38 -2.63 -12.60 1.17
N MET A 39 -2.93 -12.25 2.43
CA MET A 39 -3.95 -12.94 3.23
C MET A 39 -5.34 -12.80 2.59
N LEU A 40 -5.70 -11.58 2.15
CA LEU A 40 -6.95 -11.35 1.44
C LEU A 40 -7.04 -12.20 0.16
N LYS A 41 -5.98 -12.21 -0.65
CA LYS A 41 -5.87 -13.07 -1.83
C LYS A 41 -6.12 -14.54 -1.49
N GLY A 42 -5.46 -15.07 -0.46
CA GLY A 42 -5.67 -16.44 0.01
C GLY A 42 -7.10 -16.74 0.45
N ILE A 43 -7.73 -15.83 1.21
CA ILE A 43 -9.13 -15.99 1.66
C ILE A 43 -10.10 -15.98 0.48
N THR A 44 -9.80 -15.22 -0.57
CA THR A 44 -10.58 -15.19 -1.82
C THR A 44 -10.24 -16.35 -2.78
N SER A 45 -9.53 -17.38 -2.31
CA SER A 45 -9.11 -18.53 -3.12
C SER A 45 -8.36 -18.12 -4.40
N ASP A 46 -7.46 -17.14 -4.29
CA ASP A 46 -6.68 -16.57 -5.39
C ASP A 46 -7.52 -15.98 -6.54
N SER A 47 -8.81 -15.68 -6.31
CA SER A 47 -9.70 -15.08 -7.32
C SER A 47 -9.36 -13.62 -7.64
N ILE A 48 -8.62 -12.96 -6.75
CA ILE A 48 -8.10 -11.61 -6.95
C ILE A 48 -6.58 -11.59 -6.83
N ASP A 49 -6.00 -10.54 -7.38
CA ASP A 49 -4.60 -10.18 -7.25
C ASP A 49 -4.49 -8.69 -6.90
N PHE A 50 -3.30 -8.21 -6.57
CA PHE A 50 -3.10 -6.81 -6.21
C PHE A 50 -1.82 -6.23 -6.81
N ASP A 51 -1.86 -4.93 -7.07
CA ASP A 51 -0.70 -4.15 -7.52
C ASP A 51 -0.47 -2.98 -6.56
N ILE A 52 0.81 -2.72 -6.25
CA ILE A 52 1.24 -1.52 -5.55
C ILE A 52 2.08 -0.69 -6.51
N PHE A 53 1.64 0.54 -6.82
CA PHE A 53 2.36 1.41 -7.75
C PHE A 53 2.37 2.86 -7.30
N GLN A 54 3.29 3.64 -7.86
CA GLN A 54 3.42 5.07 -7.57
C GLN A 54 2.19 5.84 -8.05
N ASN A 55 1.69 6.71 -7.20
CA ASN A 55 0.61 7.61 -7.55
C ASN A 55 1.14 8.76 -8.39
N SER A 56 1.00 8.65 -9.71
CA SER A 56 1.48 9.65 -10.66
C SER A 56 0.58 10.90 -10.76
N SER A 57 -0.13 11.26 -9.67
CA SER A 57 -1.06 12.41 -9.58
C SER A 57 -2.26 12.35 -10.54
N LYS A 58 -2.45 11.25 -11.27
CA LYS A 58 -3.49 11.08 -12.29
C LYS A 58 -4.84 10.63 -11.75
N ILE A 59 -4.95 10.36 -10.44
CA ILE A 59 -6.17 9.84 -9.83
C ILE A 59 -6.74 10.91 -8.89
N PRO A 60 -7.73 11.71 -9.34
CA PRO A 60 -8.15 12.93 -8.63
C PRO A 60 -8.67 12.73 -7.21
N LYS A 61 -9.07 11.51 -6.87
CA LYS A 61 -9.58 11.14 -5.54
C LYS A 61 -8.50 10.71 -4.55
N TYR A 62 -7.27 10.52 -5.03
CA TYR A 62 -6.12 10.05 -4.24
C TYR A 62 -4.97 11.03 -4.49
N LYS A 63 -5.09 12.29 -4.08
CA LYS A 63 -4.09 13.32 -4.47
C LYS A 63 -2.91 13.40 -3.50
N ASP A 64 -3.10 12.96 -2.27
CA ASP A 64 -2.15 13.19 -1.19
C ASP A 64 -1.34 11.92 -0.85
N CYS A 65 -1.71 10.76 -1.42
CA CYS A 65 -0.89 9.55 -1.34
C CYS A 65 0.25 9.50 -2.37
N LYS A 66 1.35 8.84 -1.98
CA LYS A 66 2.49 8.54 -2.87
C LYS A 66 2.34 7.23 -3.61
N LYS A 67 1.67 6.25 -3.01
CA LYS A 67 1.46 4.92 -3.58
C LYS A 67 -0.01 4.55 -3.52
N ILE A 68 -0.43 3.72 -4.45
CA ILE A 68 -1.78 3.20 -4.55
C ILE A 68 -1.75 1.69 -4.56
N VAL A 69 -2.71 1.11 -3.84
CA VAL A 69 -3.03 -0.32 -3.86
C VAL A 69 -4.27 -0.52 -4.71
N ARG A 70 -4.10 -1.23 -5.83
CA ARG A 70 -5.21 -1.67 -6.68
C ARG A 70 -5.44 -3.15 -6.47
N ILE A 71 -6.69 -3.54 -6.28
CA ILE A 71 -7.10 -4.95 -6.36
C ILE A 71 -7.73 -5.21 -7.72
N LYS A 72 -7.47 -6.39 -8.27
CA LYS A 72 -7.91 -6.78 -9.60
C LYS A 72 -8.33 -8.23 -9.61
N LYS A 73 -9.22 -8.59 -10.52
CA LYS A 73 -9.56 -9.99 -10.77
C LYS A 73 -8.31 -10.72 -11.24
N ASN A 74 -8.03 -11.90 -10.69
CA ASN A 74 -6.96 -12.74 -11.19
C ASN A 74 -7.40 -13.30 -12.55
N SER A 75 -6.77 -12.84 -13.62
CA SER A 75 -7.16 -13.13 -15.00
C SER A 75 -5.94 -13.04 -15.92
N SER A 76 -5.95 -13.82 -17.00
CA SER A 76 -4.96 -13.77 -18.06
C SER A 76 -5.10 -12.54 -18.98
N MET A 77 -6.13 -11.71 -18.79
CA MET A 77 -6.34 -10.48 -19.56
C MET A 77 -5.21 -9.46 -19.33
N ALA A 78 -4.82 -8.76 -20.40
CA ALA A 78 -3.79 -7.72 -20.35
C ALA A 78 -4.15 -6.56 -19.39
N TYR A 79 -5.45 -6.29 -19.21
CA TYR A 79 -5.97 -5.28 -18.29
C TYR A 79 -7.09 -5.88 -17.44
N PRO A 80 -6.76 -6.58 -16.34
CA PRO A 80 -7.77 -7.21 -15.51
C PRO A 80 -8.64 -6.15 -14.86
N LYS A 81 -9.96 -6.38 -14.85
CA LYS A 81 -10.92 -5.52 -14.13
C LYS A 81 -10.52 -5.43 -12.66
N GLY A 82 -10.73 -4.27 -12.06
CA GLY A 82 -10.26 -3.99 -10.70
C GLY A 82 -10.46 -2.54 -10.33
N PHE A 83 -10.24 -2.24 -9.06
CA PHE A 83 -10.45 -0.91 -8.48
C PHE A 83 -9.39 -0.60 -7.44
N ILE A 84 -9.29 0.67 -7.08
CA ILE A 84 -8.36 1.13 -6.06
C ILE A 84 -8.94 0.84 -4.68
N LEU A 85 -8.20 0.09 -3.89
CA LEU A 85 -8.61 -0.22 -2.52
C LEU A 85 -8.28 0.96 -1.60
N PHE A 86 -7.02 1.41 -1.60
CA PHE A 86 -6.56 2.58 -0.85
C PHE A 86 -5.25 3.15 -1.43
N GLY A 87 -4.95 4.39 -1.07
CA GLY A 87 -3.65 5.03 -1.23
C GLY A 87 -2.89 5.05 0.10
N PHE A 88 -1.56 5.10 0.05
CA PHE A 88 -0.75 5.31 1.24
C PHE A 88 0.51 6.15 1.00
N SER A 89 0.99 6.80 2.06
CA SER A 89 2.20 7.61 2.11
C SER A 89 3.00 7.29 3.37
N ILE A 90 4.20 6.76 3.19
CA ILE A 90 5.14 6.50 4.29
C ILE A 90 5.91 7.80 4.60
N ASN A 91 6.09 8.13 5.88
CA ASN A 91 6.90 9.27 6.28
C ASN A 91 8.37 9.02 5.87
N GLU A 92 8.93 9.89 5.03
CA GLU A 92 10.29 9.69 4.48
C GLU A 92 11.40 9.77 5.55
N SER A 93 11.15 10.51 6.63
CA SER A 93 12.16 10.77 7.65
C SER A 93 12.14 9.76 8.79
N THR A 94 10.99 9.12 9.03
CA THR A 94 10.74 8.34 10.25
C THR A 94 10.01 7.01 9.99
N GLY A 95 9.53 6.75 8.77
CA GLY A 95 8.63 5.63 8.46
C GLY A 95 7.18 5.91 8.88
N TYR A 96 6.97 6.23 10.16
CA TYR A 96 5.66 6.58 10.71
C TYR A 96 5.51 8.09 11.01
N PRO A 97 4.29 8.65 11.00
CA PRO A 97 3.04 7.97 10.68
C PRO A 97 2.97 7.60 9.19
N VAL A 98 2.28 6.50 8.90
CA VAL A 98 1.88 6.13 7.54
C VAL A 98 0.49 6.69 7.33
N GLN A 99 0.32 7.54 6.33
CA GLN A 99 -1.01 8.02 5.93
C GLN A 99 -1.64 6.98 5.02
N VAL A 100 -2.89 6.61 5.30
CA VAL A 100 -3.70 5.71 4.48
C VAL A 100 -4.98 6.46 4.10
N GLU A 101 -5.34 6.45 2.82
CA GLU A 101 -6.50 7.17 2.30
C GLU A 101 -7.35 6.29 1.38
N THR A 102 -8.66 6.51 1.41
CA THR A 102 -9.64 6.01 0.46
C THR A 102 -10.19 7.18 -0.33
N GLU A 103 -11.23 6.95 -1.16
CA GLU A 103 -11.87 8.06 -1.88
C GLU A 103 -12.53 9.09 -0.95
N ASP A 104 -12.92 8.69 0.25
CA ASP A 104 -13.79 9.47 1.15
C ASP A 104 -13.15 9.77 2.51
N GLU A 105 -12.14 8.99 2.92
CA GLU A 105 -11.57 9.02 4.27
C GLU A 105 -10.05 8.92 4.25
N ALA A 106 -9.37 9.55 5.22
CA ALA A 106 -7.94 9.41 5.45
C ALA A 106 -7.65 9.16 6.94
N ALA A 107 -6.63 8.37 7.22
CA ALA A 107 -6.17 8.02 8.56
C ALA A 107 -4.65 8.12 8.67
N GLU A 108 -4.16 8.51 9.84
CA GLU A 108 -2.74 8.47 10.17
C GLU A 108 -2.46 7.29 11.09
N CYS A 109 -1.73 6.29 10.58
CA CYS A 109 -1.32 5.12 11.34
C CYS A 109 0.01 5.42 12.01
N THR A 110 0.08 5.43 13.35
CA THR A 110 1.30 5.77 14.09
C THR A 110 2.24 4.59 14.31
N ASP A 111 1.75 3.37 14.12
CA ASP A 111 2.52 2.12 14.23
C ASP A 111 1.96 1.02 13.30
N VAL A 112 2.58 -0.16 13.38
CA VAL A 112 2.25 -1.31 12.54
C VAL A 112 0.88 -1.90 12.82
N ASP A 113 0.42 -1.84 14.06
CA ASP A 113 -0.87 -2.43 14.45
C ASP A 113 -2.01 -1.51 13.98
N ASN A 114 -1.87 -0.20 14.16
CA ASN A 114 -2.80 0.78 13.60
C ASN A 114 -2.87 0.68 12.07
N LEU A 115 -1.74 0.44 11.40
CA LEU A 115 -1.70 0.25 9.94
C LEU A 115 -2.49 -1.00 9.53
N LYS A 116 -2.26 -2.11 10.22
CA LYS A 116 -2.96 -3.38 9.95
C LYS A 116 -4.47 -3.24 10.15
N GLU A 117 -4.88 -2.68 11.27
CA GLU A 117 -6.30 -2.45 11.59
C GLU A 117 -6.96 -1.53 10.55
N SER A 118 -6.29 -0.46 10.16
CA SER A 118 -6.81 0.48 9.14
C SER A 118 -7.04 -0.21 7.80
N ILE A 119 -6.10 -1.07 7.36
CA ILE A 119 -6.24 -1.80 6.10
C ILE A 119 -7.36 -2.83 6.19
N VAL A 120 -7.46 -3.58 7.29
CA VAL A 120 -8.55 -4.54 7.52
C VAL A 120 -9.91 -3.83 7.49
N TYR A 121 -10.03 -2.69 8.16
CA TYR A 121 -11.24 -1.88 8.17
C TYR A 121 -11.65 -1.41 6.76
N ILE A 122 -10.69 -0.99 5.93
CA ILE A 122 -10.95 -0.62 4.53
C ILE A 122 -11.44 -1.84 3.74
N ILE A 123 -10.82 -3.01 3.91
CA ILE A 123 -11.24 -4.26 3.27
C ILE A 123 -12.66 -4.63 3.68
N GLU A 124 -13.00 -4.53 4.96
CA GLU A 124 -14.35 -4.79 5.48
C GLU A 124 -15.39 -3.86 4.84
N LYS A 125 -15.11 -2.55 4.78
CA LYS A 125 -15.97 -1.56 4.11
C LYS A 125 -16.16 -1.86 2.63
N ARG A 126 -15.12 -2.35 1.95
CA ARG A 126 -15.11 -2.64 0.50
C ARG A 126 -15.45 -4.10 0.17
N SER A 127 -15.85 -4.90 1.16
CA SER A 127 -16.11 -6.34 1.01
C SER A 127 -17.12 -6.67 -0.10
N ILE A 128 -18.21 -5.91 -0.21
CA ILE A 128 -19.22 -6.10 -1.27
C ILE A 128 -18.60 -5.86 -2.66
N GLU A 129 -17.75 -4.85 -2.83
CA GLU A 129 -17.09 -4.56 -4.11
C GLU A 129 -16.07 -5.63 -4.47
N ILE A 130 -15.34 -6.15 -3.49
CA ILE A 130 -14.44 -7.31 -3.65
C ILE A 130 -15.24 -8.52 -4.14
N MET A 131 -16.35 -8.84 -3.48
CA MET A 131 -17.18 -9.98 -3.87
C MET A 131 -17.83 -9.78 -5.24
N LYS A 132 -18.26 -8.56 -5.59
CA LYS A 132 -18.73 -8.23 -6.94
C LYS A 132 -17.65 -8.51 -7.97
N LEU A 133 -16.43 -8.01 -7.75
CA LEU A 133 -15.29 -8.23 -8.63
C LEU A 133 -14.99 -9.72 -8.87
N ILE A 134 -15.16 -10.56 -7.84
CA ILE A 134 -15.01 -12.02 -7.95
C ILE A 134 -16.17 -12.64 -8.73
N SER A 135 -17.41 -12.23 -8.41
CA SER A 135 -18.65 -12.84 -8.91
C SER A 135 -18.98 -12.48 -10.37
N GLU A 136 -18.50 -11.34 -10.85
CA GLU A 136 -18.69 -10.93 -12.23
C GLU A 136 -18.08 -12.01 -13.13
N GLN A 137 -18.94 -12.79 -13.79
CA GLN A 137 -18.51 -13.74 -14.81
C GLN A 137 -17.73 -12.95 -15.87
N GLN A 138 -16.69 -13.56 -16.43
CA GLN A 138 -16.21 -13.08 -17.73
C GLN A 138 -17.45 -13.18 -18.63
N GLU A 139 -18.00 -12.05 -19.07
CA GLU A 139 -18.82 -12.06 -20.27
C GLU A 139 -17.87 -12.58 -21.36
N ASP A 140 -17.94 -13.89 -21.61
CA ASP A 140 -17.39 -14.48 -22.81
C ASP A 140 -17.96 -13.69 -23.99
N ASP A 141 -17.09 -13.45 -24.97
CA ASP A 141 -17.31 -12.72 -26.20
C ASP A 141 -18.55 -13.21 -26.98
N ASP A 142 -19.73 -12.72 -26.61
CA ASP A 142 -21.00 -12.99 -27.31
C ASP A 142 -21.49 -11.72 -28.03
N ILE A 143 -20.66 -11.19 -28.94
CA ILE A 143 -21.17 -10.53 -30.15
C ILE A 143 -20.28 -10.94 -31.34
N PRO A 144 -20.66 -11.96 -32.13
CA PRO A 144 -20.11 -12.12 -33.47
C PRO A 144 -20.66 -10.99 -34.34
N PHE A 145 -19.78 -10.11 -34.84
CA PHE A 145 -20.08 -9.26 -35.99
C PHE A 145 -19.73 -9.99 -37.28
#